data_AF-H7EP43-F1
#
_entry.id   AF-H7EP43-F1
#
_cell.length_a   1.000
_cell.length_b   1.000
_cell.length_c   1.000
_cell.angle_alpha   90.00
_cell.angle_beta   90.00
_cell.angle_gamma   90.00
#
_symmetry.space_group_name_H-M   'P 1'
#
loop_
_entity.id
_entity.type
_entity.pdbx_description
1 polymer ?
#
loop_
_entity_poly.entity_id
_entity_poly.type
_entity_poly.pdbx_seq_one_letter_code
_entity_poly.pdbx_strand_id
1 'polypeptide(L)'
;MDFDEITENARDKIDELVHEKPHIFIAIVLIIVLFFIGLVVLAIQTSPKKAKVKHVAEFTADAPVVIPDAPNVEKDYYQFRTTPDKWSSSDVDKWFTYPDDKIMKELEKSNDALADEITGAAL
;
A
#
# COMPACT_ATOMS: atom_id res chain seq x y z
N MET A 1 38.63 38.90 -3.96
CA MET A 1 37.23 39.18 -3.57
C MET A 1 37.20 38.95 -2.08
N ASP A 2 37.13 40.03 -1.30
CA ASP A 2 37.25 39.97 0.15
C ASP A 2 35.96 39.42 0.74
N PHE A 3 36.05 38.36 1.54
CA PHE A 3 34.88 37.76 2.17
C PHE A 3 34.24 38.72 3.18
N ASP A 4 35.05 39.57 3.81
CA ASP A 4 34.59 40.57 4.78
C ASP A 4 33.70 41.62 4.11
N GLU A 5 34.08 42.10 2.91
CA GLU A 5 33.30 43.05 2.11
C GLU A 5 31.93 42.47 1.70
N ILE A 6 31.87 41.17 1.39
CA ILE A 6 30.62 40.48 1.08
C ILE A 6 29.72 40.39 2.31
N THR A 7 30.29 40.08 3.49
CA THR A 7 29.51 39.96 4.73
C THR A 7 28.95 41.28 5.20
N GLU A 8 29.71 42.37 5.05
CA GLU A 8 29.29 43.72 5.43
C GLU A 8 28.13 44.19 4.52
N ASN A 9 28.29 44.05 3.21
CA ASN A 9 27.24 44.42 2.24
C ASN A 9 25.97 43.56 2.38
N ALA A 10 26.11 42.28 2.73
CA ALA A 10 24.96 41.42 3.00
C ALA A 10 24.22 41.85 4.27
N ARG A 11 24.94 42.23 5.32
CA ARG A 11 24.35 42.69 6.58
C ARG A 11 23.58 43.99 6.39
N ASP A 12 24.16 44.95 5.68
CA ASP A 12 23.54 46.25 5.43
C ASP A 12 22.21 46.11 4.67
N LYS A 13 22.17 45.22 3.66
CA LYS A 13 20.95 44.94 2.90
C LYS A 13 19.87 44.22 3.70
N ILE A 14 20.28 43.37 4.65
CA ILE A 14 19.35 42.69 5.55
C ILE A 14 18.74 43.70 6.52
N ASP A 15 19.56 44.57 7.12
CA ASP A 15 19.08 45.61 8.03
C ASP A 15 18.17 46.61 7.31
N GLU A 16 18.49 46.99 6.07
CA GLU A 16 17.63 47.81 5.21
C GLU A 16 16.27 47.14 4.96
N LEU A 17 16.26 45.84 4.61
CA LEU A 17 15.03 45.09 4.34
C LEU A 17 14.16 44.91 5.60
N VAL A 18 14.79 44.71 6.76
CA VAL A 18 14.12 44.61 8.06
C VAL A 18 13.44 45.93 8.42
N HIS A 19 14.10 47.06 8.14
CA HIS A 19 13.60 48.38 8.56
C HIS A 19 12.62 48.99 7.56
N GLU A 20 12.87 48.86 6.26
CA GLU A 20 12.05 49.47 5.21
C GLU A 20 10.77 48.66 4.94
N LYS A 21 10.84 47.33 4.99
CA LYS A 21 9.73 46.44 4.60
C LYS A 21 9.59 45.24 5.55
N PRO A 22 9.20 45.46 6.82
CA PRO A 22 9.12 44.40 7.83
C PRO A 22 8.17 43.26 7.43
N HIS A 23 7.08 43.56 6.71
CA HIS A 23 6.15 42.55 6.23
C HIS A 23 6.76 41.57 5.23
N ILE A 24 7.64 42.06 4.35
CA ILE A 24 8.33 41.23 3.35
C ILE A 24 9.37 40.37 4.06
N PHE A 25 10.13 40.94 5.01
CA PHE A 25 11.07 40.19 5.82
C PHE A 25 10.38 39.05 6.59
N ILE A 26 9.24 39.33 7.24
CA ILE A 26 8.45 38.31 7.95
C ILE A 26 7.98 37.21 7.00
N ALA A 27 7.52 37.57 5.78
CA ALA A 27 7.09 36.59 4.78
C ALA A 27 8.25 35.68 4.33
N ILE A 28 9.44 36.25 4.11
CA ILE A 28 10.65 35.48 3.76
C ILE A 28 11.03 34.52 4.89
N VAL A 29 11.03 35.00 6.14
CA VAL A 29 11.31 34.16 7.31
C VAL A 29 10.30 33.02 7.43
N LEU A 30 9.00 33.29 7.21
CA LEU A 30 7.96 32.27 7.22
C LEU A 30 8.18 31.20 6.15
N ILE A 31 8.53 31.59 4.92
CA ILE A 31 8.83 30.65 3.84
C ILE A 31 10.02 29.77 4.21
N ILE A 32 11.07 30.35 4.77
CA ILE A 32 12.26 29.61 5.22
C ILE A 32 11.89 28.59 6.31
N VAL A 33 11.09 29.00 7.31
CA VAL A 33 10.63 28.10 8.38
C VAL A 33 9.79 26.95 7.81
N LEU A 34 8.85 27.22 6.91
CA LEU A 34 8.05 26.19 6.26
C LEU A 34 8.90 25.21 5.45
N PHE A 35 9.92 25.70 4.76
CA PHE A 35 10.87 24.86 4.04
C PHE A 35 11.63 23.91 4.97
N PHE A 36 12.12 24.40 6.11
CA PHE A 36 12.78 23.56 7.11
C PHE A 36 11.84 22.51 7.71
N ILE A 37 10.58 22.87 7.99
CA ILE A 37 9.58 21.90 8.45
C ILE A 37 9.37 20.80 7.40
N GLY A 38 9.28 21.17 6.12
CA GLY A 38 9.19 20.23 5.01
C GLY A 38 10.39 19.27 4.95
N LEU A 39 11.60 19.79 5.13
CA LEU A 39 12.82 18.96 5.17
C LEU A 39 12.82 17.99 6.36
N VAL A 40 12.37 18.42 7.55
CA VAL A 40 12.27 17.55 8.72
C VAL A 40 11.26 16.42 8.49
N VAL A 41 10.08 16.75 7.93
CA VAL A 41 9.06 15.76 7.59
C VAL A 41 9.59 14.76 6.56
N LEU A 42 10.29 15.24 5.53
CA LEU A 42 10.91 14.38 4.53
C LEU A 42 11.96 13.45 5.16
N ALA A 43 12.81 13.98 6.05
CA ALA A 43 13.82 13.20 6.76
C ALA A 43 13.19 12.11 7.65
N ILE A 44 12.06 12.39 8.29
CA ILE A 44 11.32 11.40 9.10
C ILE A 44 10.72 10.30 8.21
N GLN A 45 10.21 10.65 7.02
CA GLN A 45 9.61 9.67 6.10
C GLN A 45 10.65 8.79 5.41
N THR A 46 11.81 9.36 5.05
CA THR A 46 12.90 8.61 4.41
C THR A 46 13.76 7.84 5.41
N SER A 47 13.66 8.16 6.70
CA SER A 47 14.34 7.39 7.74
C SER A 47 13.79 5.97 7.77
N PRO A 48 14.65 4.94 7.55
CA PRO A 48 14.21 3.57 7.66
C PRO A 48 13.66 3.34 9.07
N LYS A 49 12.43 2.83 9.17
CA LYS A 49 11.86 2.43 10.45
C LYS A 49 12.86 1.48 11.11
N LYS A 50 13.39 1.87 12.27
CA LYS A 50 14.23 0.97 13.08
C LYS A 50 13.46 -0.33 13.21
N ALA A 51 14.03 -1.42 12.68
CA ALA A 51 13.41 -2.72 12.78
C ALA A 51 13.13 -2.95 14.27
N LYS A 52 11.85 -3.05 14.64
CA LYS A 52 11.49 -3.51 15.98
C LYS A 52 12.10 -4.91 16.05
N VAL A 53 13.14 -5.07 16.85
CA VAL A 53 13.70 -6.38 17.16
C VAL A 53 12.53 -7.15 17.76
N LYS A 54 11.90 -7.97 16.93
CA LYS A 54 10.83 -8.84 17.37
C LYS A 54 11.54 -9.82 18.27
N HIS A 55 11.32 -9.71 19.58
CA HIS A 55 11.78 -10.73 20.51
C HIS A 55 11.03 -11.99 20.08
N VAL A 56 11.71 -12.83 19.31
CA VAL A 56 11.21 -14.16 18.98
C VAL A 56 11.29 -14.89 20.31
N ALA A 57 10.13 -15.09 20.94
CA ALA A 57 10.06 -15.99 22.08
C ALA A 57 10.58 -17.34 21.59
N GLU A 58 11.66 -17.82 22.20
CA GLU A 58 12.17 -19.16 21.94
C GLU A 58 11.04 -20.14 22.27
N PHE A 59 10.55 -20.84 21.26
CA PHE A 59 9.50 -21.83 21.45
C PHE A 59 10.13 -23.06 22.11
N THR A 60 9.89 -23.23 23.41
CA THR A 60 10.21 -24.46 24.14
C THR A 60 8.98 -25.37 24.11
N ALA A 61 9.09 -26.52 23.46
CA ALA A 61 8.03 -27.52 23.45
C ALA A 61 8.05 -28.29 24.78
N ASP A 62 7.39 -27.75 25.81
CA ASP A 62 7.29 -28.39 27.14
C ASP A 62 6.23 -29.51 27.21
N ALA A 63 5.56 -29.81 26.10
CA ALA A 63 4.51 -30.82 26.04
C ALA A 63 5.01 -32.14 25.42
N PRO A 64 4.69 -33.30 26.03
CA PRO A 64 4.95 -34.60 25.40
C PRO A 64 4.14 -34.73 24.10
N VAL A 65 4.77 -35.25 23.05
CA VAL A 65 4.12 -35.51 21.77
C VAL A 65 3.07 -36.60 21.96
N VAL A 66 1.79 -36.23 21.91
CA VAL A 66 0.66 -37.16 21.91
C VAL A 66 0.30 -37.46 20.47
N ILE A 67 0.47 -38.71 20.04
CA ILE A 67 -0.01 -39.18 18.74
C ILE A 67 -1.50 -39.49 18.92
N PRO A 68 -2.42 -38.87 18.18
CA PRO A 68 -3.83 -39.21 18.25
C PRO A 68 -4.03 -40.64 17.74
N ASP A 69 -5.00 -41.36 18.30
CA ASP A 69 -5.38 -42.68 17.83
C ASP A 69 -5.72 -42.61 16.33
N ALA A 70 -5.21 -43.59 15.57
CA ALA A 70 -5.50 -43.66 14.14
C ALA A 70 -7.02 -43.74 13.94
N PRO A 71 -7.59 -43.03 12.95
CA PRO A 71 -9.00 -43.17 12.61
C PRO A 71 -9.27 -44.65 12.32
N ASN A 72 -10.11 -45.29 13.13
CA ASN A 72 -10.59 -46.63 12.83
C ASN A 72 -11.60 -46.49 11.71
N VAL A 73 -11.11 -46.58 10.47
CA VAL A 73 -11.95 -46.58 9.28
C VAL A 73 -12.64 -47.94 9.23
N GLU A 74 -13.94 -47.97 9.52
CA GLU A 74 -14.75 -49.16 9.23
C GLU A 74 -14.56 -49.53 7.76
N LYS A 75 -14.19 -50.80 7.51
CA LYS A 75 -13.78 -51.31 6.18
C LYS A 75 -14.81 -51.07 5.08
N ASP A 76 -16.06 -50.76 5.45
CA ASP A 76 -17.18 -50.60 4.53
C ASP A 76 -17.67 -49.13 4.41
N TYR A 77 -16.96 -48.16 4.98
CA TYR A 77 -17.37 -46.74 4.93
C TYR A 77 -17.22 -46.11 3.54
N TYR A 78 -16.51 -46.78 2.63
CA TYR A 78 -16.31 -46.32 1.26
C TYR A 78 -17.25 -47.07 0.34
N GLN A 79 -18.38 -46.45 -0.07
CA GLN A 79 -18.84 -46.46 -1.47
C GLN A 79 -20.21 -45.82 -1.78
N PHE A 80 -20.93 -45.18 -0.86
CA PHE A 80 -22.24 -44.58 -1.21
C PHE A 80 -22.20 -43.10 -1.61
N ARG A 81 -21.09 -42.60 -2.18
CA ARG A 81 -21.12 -41.30 -2.86
C ARG A 81 -21.52 -41.49 -4.32
N THR A 82 -22.82 -41.49 -4.57
CA THR A 82 -23.34 -41.26 -5.91
C THR A 82 -23.12 -39.78 -6.24
N THR A 83 -22.07 -39.47 -6.99
CA THR A 83 -21.87 -38.12 -7.52
C THR A 83 -22.93 -37.85 -8.58
N PRO A 84 -23.80 -36.84 -8.41
CA PRO A 84 -24.78 -36.49 -9.43
C PRO A 84 -24.05 -35.91 -10.66
N ASP A 85 -24.58 -36.18 -11.85
CA ASP A 85 -24.05 -35.68 -13.13
C ASP A 85 -24.08 -34.14 -13.20
N LYS A 86 -24.99 -33.51 -12.45
CA LYS A 86 -25.15 -32.06 -12.36
C LYS A 86 -25.37 -31.63 -10.92
N TRP A 87 -24.95 -30.42 -10.60
CA TRP A 87 -25.20 -29.80 -9.31
C TRP A 87 -26.68 -29.45 -9.19
N SER A 88 -27.23 -29.63 -7.98
CA SER A 88 -28.56 -29.13 -7.67
C SER A 88 -28.56 -27.60 -7.68
N SER A 89 -29.67 -26.96 -8.03
CA SER A 89 -29.78 -25.49 -7.98
C SER A 89 -29.42 -24.94 -6.59
N SER A 90 -29.80 -25.66 -5.53
CA SER A 90 -29.43 -25.30 -4.15
C SER A 90 -27.93 -25.36 -3.87
N ASP A 91 -27.20 -26.30 -4.48
CA ASP A 91 -25.75 -26.36 -4.33
C ASP A 91 -25.07 -25.28 -5.17
N VAL A 92 -25.64 -24.95 -6.33
CA VAL A 92 -25.16 -23.83 -7.14
C VAL A 92 -25.27 -22.52 -6.36
N ASP A 93 -26.44 -22.23 -5.78
CA ASP A 93 -26.65 -20.99 -5.02
C ASP A 93 -25.82 -20.93 -3.72
N LYS A 94 -25.55 -22.09 -3.12
CA LYS A 94 -24.78 -22.17 -1.87
C LYS A 94 -23.28 -21.98 -2.08
N TRP A 95 -22.76 -22.54 -3.16
CA TRP A 95 -21.32 -22.66 -3.38
C TRP A 95 -20.80 -21.73 -4.47
N PHE A 96 -21.67 -21.16 -5.30
CA PHE A 96 -21.30 -20.23 -6.36
C PHE A 96 -22.00 -18.89 -6.16
N THR A 97 -21.31 -17.83 -6.56
CA THR A 97 -21.86 -16.47 -6.58
C THR A 97 -22.05 -16.06 -8.02
N TYR A 98 -23.24 -15.57 -8.37
CA TYR A 98 -23.48 -14.99 -9.69
C TYR A 98 -22.64 -13.73 -9.84
N PRO A 99 -21.96 -13.53 -10.98
CA PRO A 99 -21.24 -12.29 -11.24
C PRO A 99 -22.21 -11.11 -11.26
N ASP A 100 -21.79 -9.98 -10.70
CA ASP A 100 -22.54 -8.72 -10.71
C ASP A 100 -22.75 -8.25 -12.15
N ASP A 101 -23.97 -7.84 -12.50
CA ASP A 101 -24.34 -7.25 -13.80
C ASP A 101 -23.41 -6.10 -14.20
N LYS A 102 -22.93 -5.33 -13.21
CA LYS A 102 -21.97 -4.26 -13.44
C LYS A 102 -20.63 -4.78 -13.96
N ILE A 103 -20.11 -5.86 -13.34
CA ILE A 103 -18.85 -6.49 -13.72
C ILE A 103 -18.99 -7.10 -15.12
N MET A 104 -20.16 -7.69 -15.42
CA MET A 104 -20.41 -8.28 -16.73
C MET A 104 -20.39 -7.23 -17.85
N LYS A 105 -21.01 -6.07 -17.63
CA LYS A 105 -20.99 -4.95 -18.59
C LYS A 105 -19.60 -4.33 -18.76
N GLU A 106 -18.83 -4.26 -17.68
CA GLU A 106 -17.45 -3.78 -17.76
C GLU A 106 -16.57 -4.73 -18.57
N LEU A 107 -16.73 -6.04 -18.36
CA LEU A 107 -16.03 -7.07 -19.13
C LEU A 107 -16.41 -7.03 -20.61
N GLU A 108 -17.69 -6.87 -20.94
CA GLU A 108 -18.19 -6.69 -22.31
C GLU A 108 -17.50 -5.50 -22.99
N LYS A 109 -17.54 -4.32 -22.34
CA LYS A 109 -16.90 -3.11 -22.86
C LYS A 109 -15.39 -3.26 -23.05
N SER A 110 -14.71 -3.92 -22.11
CA SER A 110 -13.27 -4.18 -22.24
C SER A 110 -12.95 -5.13 -23.38
N ASN A 111 -13.78 -6.15 -23.60
CA ASN A 111 -13.60 -7.07 -24.72
C ASN A 111 -13.82 -6.38 -26.06
N ASP A 112 -14.84 -5.53 -26.18
CA ASP A 112 -15.10 -4.76 -27.40
C ASP A 112 -13.93 -3.81 -27.71
N ALA A 113 -13.40 -3.12 -26.69
CA ALA A 113 -12.25 -2.25 -26.85
C ALA A 113 -10.99 -3.00 -27.31
N LEU A 114 -10.75 -4.21 -26.77
CA LEU A 114 -9.63 -5.06 -27.21
C LEU A 114 -9.83 -5.57 -28.64
N ALA A 115 -11.06 -5.94 -29.02
CA ALA A 115 -11.36 -6.38 -30.37
C ALA A 115 -11.15 -5.25 -31.38
N ASP A 116 -11.57 -4.02 -31.03
CA ASP A 116 -11.34 -2.82 -31.83
C ASP A 116 -9.84 -2.48 -31.94
N GLU A 117 -9.07 -2.64 -30.87
CA GLU A 117 -7.61 -2.45 -30.91
C GLU A 117 -6.95 -3.46 -31.85
N ILE A 118 -7.31 -4.75 -31.74
CA ILE A 118 -6.73 -5.81 -32.57
C ILE A 118 -7.11 -5.65 -34.05
N THR A 119 -8.37 -5.31 -34.34
CA THR A 119 -8.86 -5.20 -35.73
C THR A 119 -8.57 -3.84 -36.36
N GLY A 120 -8.57 -2.78 -35.56
CA GLY A 120 -8.24 -1.42 -35.99
C GLY A 120 -6.73 -1.17 -36.15
N ALA A 121 -5.87 -1.82 -35.35
CA ALA A 121 -4.41 -1.77 -35.56
C ALA A 121 -3.91 -2.68 -36.70
N ALA A 122 -4.78 -3.56 -37.22
CA ALA A 122 -4.50 -4.42 -38.36
C ALA A 122 -4.86 -3.79 -39.73
N LEU A 123 -5.41 -2.56 -39.73
CA LEU A 123 -5.73 -1.76 -40.93
C LEU A 123 -4.71 -0.66 -41.18
#